data_AF-A0A2I1HF34-F1
#
_entry.id   AF-A0A2I1HF34-F1
#
_cell.length_a   1.000
_cell.length_b   1.000
_cell.length_c   1.000
_cell.angle_alpha   90.00
_cell.angle_beta   90.00
_cell.angle_gamma   90.00
#
_symmetry.space_group_name_H-M   'P 1'
#
loop_
_entity.id
_entity.type
_entity.pdbx_description
1 polymer ?
#
loop_
_entity_poly.entity_id
_entity_poly.type
_entity_poly.pdbx_seq_one_letter_code
_entity_poly.pdbx_strand_id
1 'polypeptide(L)'
;MTKSDSSCEETTDDDNDLLLVHKCIDIIEWNNSLRTVYRQARRTRSLCWFNNICNNRENAEFKRHFRITKITFEWLCTEIAPILLQRNNSRGAPRLPIKHKVSLTLWFLATGQSYRTLGQLCALEESTICYVIRSVLQAIK
;
A
#
# COMPACT_ATOMS: atom_id res chain seq x y z
N MET A 1 14.49 -75.00 -11.83
CA MET A 1 15.20 -73.72 -12.00
C MET A 1 14.32 -72.79 -12.82
N THR A 2 13.34 -72.13 -12.19
CA THR A 2 13.41 -70.76 -11.59
C THR A 2 13.32 -69.64 -12.63
N LYS A 3 12.05 -69.31 -12.89
CA LYS A 3 11.40 -68.00 -13.14
C LYS A 3 12.17 -66.90 -13.89
N SER A 4 11.61 -66.58 -15.06
CA SER A 4 11.77 -65.36 -15.83
C SER A 4 11.26 -64.11 -15.09
N ASP A 5 11.84 -62.99 -15.51
CA ASP A 5 11.73 -61.64 -15.01
C ASP A 5 10.32 -61.05 -15.00
N SER A 6 10.03 -60.22 -14.00
CA SER A 6 9.00 -59.19 -14.07
C SER A 6 9.30 -58.14 -13.00
N SER A 7 10.20 -57.21 -13.32
CA SER A 7 10.36 -55.97 -12.57
C SER A 7 9.16 -55.08 -12.89
N CYS A 8 8.27 -54.88 -11.92
CA CYS A 8 7.17 -53.93 -12.04
C CYS A 8 7.72 -52.52 -11.80
N GLU A 9 7.98 -51.77 -12.88
CA GLU A 9 8.20 -50.33 -12.82
C GLU A 9 6.83 -49.62 -12.71
N GLU A 10 6.32 -49.48 -11.50
CA GLU A 10 5.23 -48.55 -11.17
C GLU A 10 5.82 -47.33 -10.45
N THR A 11 6.41 -46.42 -11.22
CA THR A 11 6.78 -45.06 -10.77
C THR A 11 6.46 -44.10 -11.92
N THR A 12 5.21 -43.67 -12.02
CA THR A 12 4.80 -42.77 -13.12
C THR A 12 3.67 -41.82 -12.73
N ASP A 13 2.81 -42.19 -11.79
CA ASP A 13 1.75 -41.30 -11.30
C ASP A 13 2.26 -40.32 -10.21
N ASP A 14 3.08 -40.80 -9.25
CA ASP A 14 3.60 -39.97 -8.16
C ASP A 14 4.58 -38.87 -8.65
N ASP A 15 5.38 -39.17 -9.68
CA ASP A 15 6.32 -38.22 -10.28
C ASP A 15 5.60 -37.12 -11.08
N ASN A 16 4.47 -37.45 -11.70
CA ASN A 16 3.65 -36.50 -12.44
C ASN A 16 2.88 -35.57 -11.48
N ASP A 17 2.40 -36.11 -10.36
CA ASP A 17 1.81 -35.31 -9.28
C ASP A 17 2.84 -34.38 -8.64
N LEU A 18 4.08 -34.86 -8.40
CA LEU A 18 5.17 -34.03 -7.90
C LEU A 18 5.55 -32.91 -8.89
N LEU A 19 5.58 -33.21 -10.18
CA LEU A 19 5.82 -32.23 -11.24
C LEU A 19 4.69 -31.18 -11.32
N LEU A 20 3.44 -31.61 -11.12
CA LEU A 20 2.29 -30.71 -11.06
C LEU A 20 2.35 -29.77 -9.84
N VAL A 21 2.75 -30.31 -8.68
CA VAL A 21 2.97 -29.54 -7.46
C VAL A 21 4.08 -28.50 -7.67
N HIS A 22 5.20 -28.89 -8.28
CA HIS A 22 6.31 -27.95 -8.57
C HIS A 22 5.85 -26.82 -9.50
N LYS A 23 5.15 -27.14 -10.60
CA LYS A 23 4.58 -26.13 -11.50
C LYS A 23 3.62 -25.17 -10.79
N CYS A 24 2.81 -25.69 -9.86
CA CYS A 24 1.91 -24.86 -9.05
C CYS A 24 2.69 -23.91 -8.13
N ILE A 25 3.77 -24.39 -7.49
CA ILE A 25 4.64 -23.57 -6.64
C ILE A 25 5.26 -22.44 -7.47
N ASP A 26 5.82 -22.75 -8.64
CA ASP A 26 6.41 -21.75 -9.54
C ASP A 26 5.39 -20.65 -9.93
N ILE A 27 4.15 -21.05 -10.24
CA ILE A 27 3.06 -20.12 -10.57
C ILE A 27 2.69 -19.25 -9.36
N ILE A 28 2.63 -19.82 -8.16
CA ILE A 28 2.32 -19.08 -6.93
C ILE A 28 3.41 -18.06 -6.63
N GLU A 29 4.67 -18.46 -6.72
CA GLU A 29 5.83 -17.60 -6.51
C GLU A 29 5.86 -16.45 -7.52
N TRP A 30 5.64 -16.75 -8.79
CA TRP A 30 5.57 -15.74 -9.84
C TRP A 30 4.43 -14.74 -9.60
N ASN A 31 3.23 -15.22 -9.27
CA ASN A 31 2.10 -14.37 -8.92
C ASN A 31 2.39 -13.50 -7.68
N ASN A 32 3.08 -14.03 -6.68
CA ASN A 32 3.48 -13.28 -5.51
C ASN A 32 4.50 -12.18 -5.86
N SER A 33 5.49 -12.49 -6.71
CA SER A 33 6.46 -11.53 -7.25
C SER A 33 5.79 -10.40 -8.03
N LEU A 34 4.84 -10.72 -8.91
CA LEU A 34 4.07 -9.69 -9.60
C LEU A 34 3.27 -8.83 -8.62
N ARG A 35 2.58 -9.45 -7.66
CA ARG A 35 1.80 -8.72 -6.65
C ARG A 35 2.68 -7.78 -5.82
N THR A 36 3.92 -8.15 -5.50
CA THR A 36 4.85 -7.26 -4.77
C THR A 36 5.27 -6.09 -5.66
N VAL A 37 5.62 -6.33 -6.93
CA VAL A 37 5.98 -5.28 -7.90
C VAL A 37 4.83 -4.30 -8.12
N TYR A 38 3.62 -4.78 -8.39
CA TYR A 38 2.45 -3.91 -8.60
C TYR A 38 2.11 -3.09 -7.35
N ARG A 39 2.19 -3.69 -6.15
CA ARG A 39 2.01 -2.96 -4.89
C ARG A 39 3.08 -1.89 -4.71
N GLN A 40 4.33 -2.19 -5.06
CA GLN A 40 5.42 -1.23 -4.94
C GLN A 40 5.24 -0.07 -5.92
N ALA A 41 4.91 -0.34 -7.19
CA ALA A 41 4.62 0.70 -8.18
C ALA A 41 3.48 1.64 -7.74
N ARG A 42 2.39 1.08 -7.20
CA ARG A 42 1.28 1.88 -6.62
C ARG A 42 1.76 2.78 -5.48
N ARG A 43 2.59 2.25 -4.56
CA ARG A 43 3.17 3.05 -3.47
C ARG A 43 4.05 4.17 -3.98
N THR A 44 4.96 3.88 -4.90
CA THR A 44 5.89 4.86 -5.46
C THR A 44 5.15 6.02 -6.12
N ARG A 45 4.10 5.73 -6.90
CA ARG A 45 3.29 6.77 -7.55
C ARG A 45 2.55 7.66 -6.55
N SER A 46 1.98 7.04 -5.52
CA SER A 46 1.29 7.77 -4.45
C SER A 46 2.26 8.64 -3.63
N LEU A 47 3.45 8.13 -3.35
CA LEU A 47 4.49 8.86 -2.62
C LEU A 47 5.09 10.01 -3.46
N CYS A 48 5.10 9.88 -4.79
CA CYS A 48 5.60 10.92 -5.69
C CYS A 48 4.81 12.23 -5.57
N TRP A 49 3.48 12.14 -5.52
CA TRP A 49 2.62 13.31 -5.29
C TRP A 49 2.97 13.99 -3.96
N PHE A 50 3.00 13.23 -2.86
CA PHE A 50 3.33 13.75 -1.54
C PHE A 50 4.75 14.37 -1.50
N ASN A 51 5.76 13.71 -2.05
CA ASN A 51 7.13 14.20 -2.06
C ASN A 51 7.27 15.50 -2.88
N ASN A 52 6.60 15.59 -4.04
CA ASN A 52 6.60 16.80 -4.86
C ASN A 52 5.98 17.99 -4.11
N ILE A 53 4.91 17.75 -3.37
CA ILE A 53 4.14 18.79 -2.68
C ILE A 53 4.82 19.20 -1.36
N CYS A 54 5.30 18.26 -0.55
CA CYS A 54 5.80 18.55 0.80
C CYS A 54 7.31 18.88 0.82
N ASN A 55 8.13 18.21 -0.01
CA ASN A 55 9.58 18.39 0.03
C ASN A 55 10.05 19.48 -0.93
N ASN A 56 9.47 19.60 -2.13
CA ASN A 56 9.96 20.54 -3.15
C ASN A 56 9.33 21.93 -3.09
N ARG A 57 8.28 22.14 -2.29
CA ARG A 57 7.61 23.46 -2.20
C ARG A 57 8.19 24.34 -1.12
N GLU A 58 8.31 25.62 -1.42
CA GLU A 58 8.66 26.65 -0.45
C GLU A 58 7.58 26.79 0.64
N ASN A 59 7.94 27.32 1.81
CA ASN A 59 7.02 27.43 2.95
C ASN A 59 5.76 28.24 2.65
N ALA A 60 5.86 29.28 1.81
CA ALA A 60 4.72 30.10 1.40
C ALA A 60 3.70 29.28 0.58
N GLU A 61 4.17 28.53 -0.41
CA GLU A 61 3.34 27.63 -1.22
C GLU A 61 2.76 26.49 -0.40
N PHE A 62 3.54 25.93 0.53
CA PHE A 62 3.03 24.92 1.46
C PHE A 62 1.86 25.48 2.30
N LYS A 63 2.01 26.69 2.85
CA LYS A 63 0.96 27.34 3.63
C LYS A 63 -0.28 27.64 2.79
N ARG A 64 -0.13 27.97 1.51
CA ARG A 64 -1.26 28.20 0.60
C ARG A 64 -2.09 26.93 0.38
N HIS A 65 -1.43 25.78 0.22
CA HIS A 65 -2.09 24.51 -0.07
C HIS A 65 -2.64 23.81 1.18
N PHE A 66 -1.92 23.86 2.30
CA PHE A 66 -2.30 23.17 3.54
C PHE A 66 -2.93 24.07 4.60
N ARG A 67 -2.91 25.39 4.41
CA ARG A 67 -3.36 26.42 5.38
C ARG A 67 -2.62 26.40 6.73
N ILE A 68 -1.53 25.63 6.83
CA ILE A 68 -0.66 25.52 8.00
C ILE A 68 0.81 25.59 7.59
N THR A 69 1.71 25.85 8.55
CA THR A 69 3.16 25.86 8.28
C THR A 69 3.74 24.44 8.28
N LYS A 70 4.92 24.25 7.67
CA LYS A 70 5.63 22.96 7.73
C LYS A 70 5.96 22.53 9.16
N ILE A 71 6.30 23.48 10.02
CA ILE A 71 6.59 23.22 11.44
C ILE A 71 5.34 22.65 12.13
N THR A 72 4.19 23.30 11.96
CA THR A 72 2.91 22.83 12.50
C THR A 72 2.55 21.46 11.95
N PHE A 73 2.82 21.21 10.67
CA PHE A 73 2.57 19.92 10.03
C PHE A 73 3.42 18.79 10.64
N GLU A 74 4.71 19.03 10.89
CA GLU A 74 5.59 18.03 11.49
C GLU A 74 5.22 17.73 12.94
N TRP A 75 4.89 18.78 13.69
CA TRP A 75 4.34 18.63 15.04
C TRP A 75 3.06 17.77 15.02
N LEU A 76 2.11 18.10 14.14
CA LEU A 76 0.86 17.34 13.99
C LEU A 76 1.10 15.88 13.62
N CYS A 77 2.06 15.61 12.72
CA CYS A 77 2.41 14.24 12.35
C CYS A 77 2.94 13.44 13.55
N THR A 78 3.67 14.10 14.45
CA THR A 78 4.26 13.48 15.64
C THR A 78 3.18 13.13 16.67
N GLU A 79 2.25 14.07 16.92
CA GLU A 79 1.13 13.87 17.86
C GLU A 79 0.18 12.77 17.42
N ILE A 80 -0.15 12.72 16.12
CA ILE A 80 -1.13 11.78 15.58
C ILE A 80 -0.51 10.38 15.31
N ALA A 81 0.82 10.30 15.16
CA ALA A 81 1.52 9.05 14.85
C ALA A 81 1.14 7.86 15.74
N PRO A 82 1.14 7.95 17.08
CA PRO A 82 0.81 6.80 17.94
C PRO A 82 -0.60 6.26 17.69
N ILE A 83 -1.59 7.15 17.51
CA ILE A 83 -2.99 6.77 17.28
C ILE A 83 -3.14 6.08 15.91
N LEU A 84 -2.49 6.62 14.87
CA LEU A 84 -2.56 6.03 13.53
C LEU A 84 -1.77 4.72 13.44
N LEU A 85 -0.68 4.55 14.18
CA LEU A 85 0.09 3.30 14.20
C LEU A 85 -0.74 2.14 14.75
N GLN A 86 -1.49 2.35 15.83
CA GLN A 86 -2.39 1.32 16.37
C GLN A 86 -3.44 0.88 15.34
N ARG A 87 -3.97 1.83 14.57
CA ARG A 87 -5.02 1.59 13.56
C ARG A 87 -4.49 1.09 12.22
N ASN A 88 -3.21 1.26 11.94
CA ASN A 88 -2.56 0.73 10.72
C ASN A 88 -2.41 -0.79 10.72
N ASN A 89 -2.50 -1.42 11.90
CA ASN A 89 -2.36 -2.87 12.06
C ASN A 89 -3.67 -3.64 11.78
N SER A 90 -4.79 -2.94 11.55
CA SER A 90 -6.05 -3.58 11.20
C SER A 90 -6.02 -4.18 9.78
N ARG A 91 -6.58 -5.38 9.61
CA ARG A 91 -6.73 -6.01 8.29
C ARG A 91 -7.49 -5.06 7.34
N GLY A 92 -6.95 -4.86 6.15
CA GLY A 92 -7.53 -3.96 5.15
C GLY A 92 -7.13 -2.48 5.27
N ALA A 93 -6.36 -2.10 6.31
CA ALA A 93 -5.89 -0.72 6.43
C ALA A 93 -4.88 -0.38 5.30
N PRO A 94 -5.03 0.79 4.64
CA PRO A 94 -4.06 1.25 3.66
C PRO A 94 -2.68 1.42 4.29
N ARG A 95 -1.68 0.73 3.73
CA ARG A 95 -0.27 0.83 4.11
C ARG A 95 0.37 2.08 3.50
N LEU A 96 -0.11 3.25 3.93
CA LEU A 96 0.46 4.56 3.61
C LEU A 96 1.28 5.09 4.79
N PRO A 97 2.40 5.78 4.54
CA PRO A 97 3.13 6.49 5.59
C PRO A 97 2.24 7.51 6.31
N ILE A 98 2.52 7.75 7.59
CA ILE A 98 1.74 8.67 8.45
C ILE A 98 1.70 10.08 7.85
N LYS A 99 2.87 10.62 7.48
CA LYS A 99 2.97 11.95 6.85
C LYS A 99 2.09 12.06 5.60
N HIS A 100 1.99 10.99 4.81
CA HIS A 100 1.15 10.97 3.62
C HIS A 100 -0.33 11.01 3.98
N LYS A 101 -0.77 10.23 4.98
CA LYS A 101 -2.16 10.25 5.46
C LYS A 101 -2.59 11.63 5.96
N VAL A 102 -1.74 12.25 6.78
CA VAL A 102 -1.97 13.59 7.35
C VAL A 102 -2.04 14.62 6.23
N SER A 103 -1.12 14.56 5.27
CA SER A 103 -1.09 15.51 4.14
C SER A 103 -2.33 15.40 3.26
N LEU A 104 -2.73 14.19 2.89
CA LEU A 104 -3.94 13.97 2.11
C LEU A 104 -5.17 14.57 2.82
N THR A 105 -5.26 14.38 4.13
CA THR A 105 -6.38 14.88 4.93
C THR A 105 -6.37 16.40 5.03
N LEU A 106 -5.21 17.00 5.31
CA LEU A 106 -5.09 18.46 5.36
C LEU A 106 -5.37 19.11 4.00
N TRP A 107 -4.88 18.51 2.91
CA TRP A 107 -5.17 18.99 1.57
C TRP A 107 -6.66 18.98 1.26
N PHE A 108 -7.35 17.89 1.64
CA PHE A 108 -8.80 17.77 1.53
C PHE A 108 -9.51 18.87 2.34
N LEU A 109 -9.12 19.08 3.59
CA LEU A 109 -9.70 20.13 4.45
C LEU A 109 -9.43 21.54 3.93
N ALA A 110 -8.25 21.77 3.37
CA ALA A 110 -7.85 23.09 2.87
C ALA A 110 -8.51 23.46 1.53
N THR A 111 -8.71 22.48 0.64
CA THR A 111 -9.14 22.74 -0.74
C THR A 111 -10.61 22.34 -0.98
N GLY A 112 -11.17 21.43 -0.18
CA GLY A 112 -12.54 20.93 -0.37
C GLY A 112 -12.74 20.10 -1.64
N GLN A 113 -11.68 19.52 -2.19
CA GLN A 113 -11.73 18.74 -3.44
C GLN A 113 -12.49 17.42 -3.25
N SER A 114 -13.14 16.95 -4.31
CA SER A 114 -13.81 15.65 -4.31
C SER A 114 -12.82 14.49 -4.15
N TYR A 115 -13.28 13.34 -3.62
CA TYR A 115 -12.46 12.14 -3.51
C TYR A 115 -11.97 11.63 -4.87
N ARG A 116 -12.76 11.82 -5.93
CA ARG A 116 -12.36 11.49 -7.30
C ARG A 116 -11.13 12.28 -7.73
N THR A 117 -11.15 13.60 -7.53
CA THR A 117 -10.01 14.48 -7.89
C THR A 117 -8.76 14.11 -7.09
N LEU A 118 -8.93 13.86 -5.79
CA LEU A 118 -7.82 13.41 -4.93
C LEU A 118 -7.27 12.04 -5.35
N GLY A 119 -8.13 11.13 -5.80
CA GLY A 119 -7.73 9.81 -6.30
C GLY A 119 -6.83 9.90 -7.53
N GLN A 120 -7.17 10.80 -8.45
CA GLN A 120 -6.36 11.08 -9.63
C GLN A 120 -5.01 11.69 -9.26
N LEU A 121 -4.97 12.65 -8.33
CA LEU A 121 -3.74 13.33 -7.89
C LEU A 121 -2.80 12.39 -7.13
N CYS A 122 -3.33 11.62 -6.19
CA CYS A 122 -2.55 10.79 -5.27
C CYS A 122 -2.36 9.36 -5.76
N ALA A 123 -2.93 9.01 -6.93
CA ALA A 123 -3.01 7.65 -7.47
C ALA A 123 -3.57 6.64 -6.44
N LEU A 124 -4.62 7.05 -5.71
CA LEU A 124 -5.31 6.26 -4.69
C LEU A 124 -6.75 5.99 -5.12
N GLU A 125 -7.31 4.87 -4.67
CA GLU A 125 -8.74 4.59 -4.83
C GLU A 125 -9.56 5.45 -3.85
N GLU A 126 -10.78 5.83 -4.26
CA GLU A 126 -11.66 6.70 -3.46
C GLU A 126 -11.99 6.10 -2.08
N SER A 127 -12.15 4.77 -2.03
CA SER A 127 -12.34 4.01 -0.78
C SER A 127 -11.18 4.19 0.20
N THR A 128 -9.94 4.17 -0.33
CA THR A 128 -8.72 4.38 0.45
C THR A 128 -8.64 5.80 0.99
N ILE A 129 -8.99 6.79 0.16
CA ILE A 129 -9.00 8.21 0.55
C ILE A 129 -10.01 8.45 1.66
N CYS A 130 -11.24 7.96 1.50
CA CYS A 130 -12.29 8.06 2.51
C CYS A 130 -11.85 7.44 3.85
N TYR A 131 -11.26 6.24 3.80
CA TYR A 131 -10.73 5.58 5.01
C TYR A 131 -9.64 6.42 5.69
N VAL A 132 -8.69 6.94 4.92
CA VAL A 132 -7.55 7.72 5.44
C VAL A 132 -8.03 9.02 6.07
N ILE A 133 -8.87 9.79 5.38
CA ILE A 133 -9.42 11.05 5.90
C ILE A 133 -10.16 10.79 7.21
N ARG A 134 -11.06 9.80 7.24
CA ARG A 134 -11.78 9.44 8.46
C ARG A 134 -10.84 9.02 9.59
N SER A 135 -9.76 8.31 9.26
CA SER A 135 -8.75 7.87 10.23
C SER A 135 -8.03 9.02 10.89
N VAL A 136 -7.62 10.01 10.10
CA VAL A 136 -6.88 11.16 10.60
C VAL A 136 -7.81 12.08 11.37
N LEU A 137 -9.03 12.35 10.87
CA LEU A 137 -10.01 13.16 11.58
C LEU A 137 -10.39 12.60 12.95
N GLN A 138 -10.51 11.28 13.07
CA GLN A 138 -10.76 10.65 14.37
C GLN A 138 -9.58 10.74 15.34
N ALA A 139 -8.36 10.88 14.83
CA ALA A 139 -7.16 11.00 15.64
C ALA A 139 -6.83 12.44 16.06
N ILE A 140 -7.42 13.44 15.40
CA ILE A 140 -7.28 14.88 15.73
C ILE A 140 -8.19 15.31 16.89
N LYS A 141 -9.00 14.38 17.41
CA LYS A 141 -10.09 14.66 18.35
C LYS A 141 -9.62 15.10 19.73
#